data_AF-A0A537FP59-F1
#
_entry.id   AF-A0A537FP59-F1
#
_cell.length_a   1.000
_cell.length_b   1.000
_cell.length_c   1.000
_cell.angle_alpha   90.00
_cell.angle_beta   90.00
_cell.angle_gamma   90.00
#
_symmetry.space_group_name_H-M   'P 1'
#
loop_
_entity.id
_entity.type
_entity.pdbx_description
1 polymer ?
#
loop_
_entity_poly.entity_id
_entity_poly.type
_entity_poly.pdbx_seq_one_letter_code
_entity_poly.pdbx_strand_id
1 'polypeptide(L)'
;MNGIKDVWAMVIAPGGEAGYVKRSRIHFERGICFVVDPVRNMFEVVPKKIERVDAVTLVASTGFWHYGDVRMIFDSSADADMIEQKLKSELSKSKGKNLG
;
A
#
# COMPACT_ATOMS: atom_id res chain seq x y z
N MET A 1 -7.47 -20.60 11.93
CA MET A 1 -7.00 -19.19 12.04
C MET A 1 -6.15 -18.91 10.82
N ASN A 2 -6.70 -18.30 9.76
CA ASN A 2 -5.93 -17.94 8.58
C ASN A 2 -5.15 -16.65 8.88
N GLY A 3 -4.01 -16.80 9.54
CA GLY A 3 -3.05 -15.71 9.71
C GLY A 3 -2.51 -15.36 8.33
N ILE A 4 -2.97 -14.25 7.76
CA ILE A 4 -2.33 -13.66 6.59
C ILE A 4 -0.88 -13.40 6.99
N LYS A 5 0.06 -14.06 6.31
CA LYS A 5 1.50 -13.82 6.46
C LYS A 5 1.76 -12.32 6.54
N ASP A 6 2.54 -11.90 7.52
CA ASP A 6 2.96 -10.51 7.62
C ASP A 6 3.83 -10.16 6.42
N VAL A 7 3.32 -9.29 5.55
CA VAL A 7 4.08 -8.77 4.42
C VAL A 7 4.83 -7.53 4.85
N TRP A 8 6.11 -7.50 4.51
CA TRP A 8 6.99 -6.38 4.74
C TRP A 8 7.47 -5.81 3.42
N ALA A 9 7.64 -4.49 3.38
CA ALA A 9 8.18 -3.79 2.22
C ALA A 9 9.04 -2.62 2.69
N MET A 10 10.03 -2.24 1.88
CA MET A 10 10.56 -0.88 1.95
C MET A 10 9.51 0.06 1.36
N VAL A 11 9.06 1.04 2.13
CA VAL A 11 8.04 1.99 1.71
C VAL A 11 8.67 3.37 1.59
N ILE A 12 8.47 3.99 0.42
CA ILE A 12 8.91 5.33 0.08
C ILE A 12 7.66 6.17 -0.20
N ALA A 13 7.43 7.20 0.60
CA ALA A 13 6.31 8.14 0.42
C ALA A 13 6.82 9.59 0.54
N PRO A 14 6.59 10.46 -0.46
CA PRO A 14 7.11 11.81 -0.47
C PRO A 14 6.39 12.81 0.47
N GLY A 15 5.27 12.43 1.10
CA GLY A 15 4.51 13.34 1.97
C GLY A 15 5.19 13.63 3.32
N GLY A 16 5.45 14.93 3.62
CA GLY A 16 6.00 15.43 4.89
C GLY A 16 7.21 16.38 4.70
N GLU A 17 7.68 17.04 5.78
CA GLU A 17 8.89 17.89 5.77
C GLU A 17 10.19 17.11 5.47
N ALA A 18 10.18 15.80 5.71
CA ALA A 18 11.20 14.85 5.30
C ALA A 18 10.50 13.60 4.77
N GLY A 19 10.74 13.24 3.50
CA GLY A 19 10.09 12.08 2.88
C GLY A 19 10.23 10.81 3.72
N TYR A 20 9.17 9.99 3.74
CA TYR A 20 9.13 8.73 4.46
C TYR A 20 9.89 7.65 3.67
N VAL A 21 10.93 7.05 4.28
CA VAL A 21 11.66 5.89 3.72
C VAL A 21 11.96 4.91 4.83
N LYS A 22 11.14 3.86 4.98
CA LYS A 22 11.33 2.86 6.04
C LYS A 22 10.84 1.47 5.62
N ARG A 23 11.46 0.44 6.21
CA ARG A 23 10.93 -0.93 6.15
C ARG A 23 9.75 -1.06 7.09
N SER A 24 8.59 -1.40 6.53
CA SER A 24 7.31 -1.32 7.21
C SER A 24 6.45 -2.54 6.89
N ARG A 25 5.58 -2.89 7.84
CA ARG A 25 4.60 -3.94 7.66
C ARG A 25 3.43 -3.38 6.87
N ILE A 26 3.02 -4.10 5.83
CA ILE A 26 1.82 -3.81 5.06
C ILE A 26 0.68 -4.60 5.69
N HIS A 27 -0.24 -3.87 6.31
CA HIS A 27 -1.38 -4.44 7.01
C HIS A 27 -2.67 -4.06 6.31
N PHE A 28 -3.66 -4.94 6.35
CA PHE A 28 -4.99 -4.66 5.83
C PHE A 28 -6.02 -4.91 6.90
N GLU A 29 -6.79 -3.88 7.20
CA GLU A 29 -7.89 -3.96 8.15
C GLU A 29 -9.15 -3.36 7.51
N ARG A 30 -10.26 -4.10 7.53
CA ARG A 30 -11.57 -3.65 7.00
C ARG A 30 -11.52 -3.12 5.54
N GLY A 31 -10.63 -3.65 4.72
CA GLY A 31 -10.46 -3.24 3.32
C GLY A 31 -9.54 -2.03 3.10
N ILE A 32 -8.94 -1.51 4.18
CA ILE A 32 -8.02 -0.37 4.14
C ILE A 32 -6.59 -0.88 4.26
N CYS A 33 -5.67 -0.34 3.45
CA CYS A 33 -4.25 -0.63 3.51
C CYS A 33 -3.56 0.33 4.49
N PHE A 34 -2.84 -0.23 5.45
CA PHE A 34 -2.04 0.51 6.43
C PHE A 34 -0.56 0.17 6.27
N VAL A 35 0.27 1.21 6.30
CA VAL A 35 1.72 1.08 6.43
C VAL A 35 2.05 1.28 7.90
N VAL A 36 2.58 0.24 8.55
CA VAL A 36 2.93 0.25 9.98
C VAL A 36 4.45 0.17 10.11
N ASP A 37 5.05 1.24 10.63
CA ASP A 37 6.49 1.28 10.90
C ASP A 37 6.83 0.56 12.23
N PRO A 38 8.08 0.10 12.43
CA PRO A 38 8.49 -0.58 13.66
C PRO A 38 8.44 0.28 14.93
N VAL A 39 8.39 1.61 14.78
CA VAL A 39 8.34 2.60 15.86
C VAL A 39 6.89 3.00 16.17
N ARG A 40 5.92 2.25 15.64
CA ARG A 40 4.46 2.40 15.83
C ARG A 40 3.83 3.60 15.12
N ASN A 41 4.50 4.23 14.15
CA ASN A 41 3.80 5.12 13.24
C ASN A 41 2.99 4.28 12.26
N MET A 42 1.74 4.69 12.05
CA MET A 42 0.85 4.06 11.10
C MET A 42 0.20 5.13 10.23
N PHE A 43 0.19 4.93 8.92
CA PHE A 43 -0.58 5.77 8.02
C PHE A 43 -1.37 4.93 7.02
N GLU A 44 -2.49 5.49 6.60
CA GLU A 44 -3.40 4.89 5.64
C GLU A 44 -2.93 5.14 4.21
N VAL A 45 -2.99 4.11 3.37
CA VAL A 45 -2.76 4.20 1.93
C VAL A 45 -4.09 3.93 1.22
N VAL A 46 -4.72 5.00 0.73
CA VAL A 46 -5.92 4.94 -0.12
C VAL A 46 -5.51 5.22 -1.56
N PRO A 47 -5.23 4.18 -2.37
CA PRO A 47 -4.82 4.39 -3.75
C PRO A 47 -6.00 4.84 -4.61
N LYS A 48 -5.74 5.78 -5.53
CA LYS A 48 -6.60 6.10 -6.68
C LYS A 48 -6.19 5.30 -7.93
N LYS A 49 -4.90 4.98 -8.02
CA LYS A 49 -4.27 4.20 -9.08
C LYS A 49 -3.21 3.29 -8.47
N ILE A 50 -3.06 2.10 -9.03
CA ILE A 50 -2.06 1.10 -8.63
C ILE A 50 -1.31 0.69 -9.89
N GLU A 51 0.01 0.73 -9.83
CA GLU A 51 0.90 0.38 -10.93
C GLU A 51 1.98 -0.60 -10.46
N ARG A 52 2.26 -1.62 -11.28
CA ARG A 52 3.39 -2.52 -11.11
C ARG A 52 4.55 -1.98 -11.92
N VAL A 53 5.64 -1.61 -11.26
CA VAL A 53 6.84 -1.06 -11.93
C VAL A 53 7.78 -2.17 -12.37
N ASP A 54 7.94 -3.20 -11.53
CA ASP A 54 8.77 -4.38 -11.80
C ASP A 54 8.26 -5.59 -10.99
N ALA A 55 9.03 -6.68 -10.98
CA ALA A 55 8.64 -7.93 -10.31
C ALA A 55 8.43 -7.80 -8.79
N VAL A 56 8.95 -6.78 -8.11
CA VAL A 56 8.85 -6.61 -6.66
C VAL A 56 8.41 -5.20 -6.22
N THR A 57 8.20 -4.29 -7.16
CA THR A 57 7.87 -2.88 -6.85
C THR A 57 6.45 -2.54 -7.28
N LEU A 58 5.64 -2.09 -6.32
CA LEU A 58 4.33 -1.47 -6.54
C LEU A 58 4.38 0.03 -6.29
N VAL A 59 3.61 0.78 -7.06
CA VAL A 59 3.33 2.19 -6.83
C VAL A 59 1.83 2.39 -6.63
N ALA A 60 1.47 2.94 -5.47
CA ALA A 60 0.13 3.32 -5.11
C ALA A 60 0.01 4.85 -5.15
N SER A 61 -0.62 5.38 -6.20
CA SER A 61 -0.86 6.82 -6.31
C SER A 61 -2.07 7.20 -5.46
N THR A 62 -1.83 7.93 -4.38
CA THR A 62 -2.86 8.41 -3.43
C THR A 62 -3.42 9.78 -3.82
N GLY A 63 -2.69 10.52 -4.66
CA GLY A 63 -3.05 11.86 -5.12
C GLY A 63 -2.30 12.97 -4.39
N PHE A 64 -2.29 14.16 -4.98
CA PHE A 64 -1.45 15.29 -4.57
C PHE A 64 -1.69 15.77 -3.13
N TRP A 65 -2.94 15.75 -2.66
CA TRP A 65 -3.30 16.18 -1.30
C TRP A 65 -3.03 15.15 -0.20
N HIS A 66 -2.55 13.96 -0.56
CA HIS A 66 -2.18 12.91 0.38
C HIS A 66 -0.66 12.72 0.39
N TYR A 67 -0.17 11.61 -0.14
CA TYR A 67 1.24 11.26 -0.14
C TYR A 67 1.83 11.21 -1.54
N GLY A 68 1.12 11.71 -2.56
CA GLY A 68 1.52 11.53 -3.96
C GLY A 68 1.61 10.04 -4.30
N ASP A 69 2.78 9.61 -4.76
CA ASP A 69 3.08 8.22 -5.10
C ASP A 69 3.78 7.49 -3.95
N VAL A 70 3.09 6.51 -3.38
CA VAL A 70 3.66 5.60 -2.37
C VAL A 70 4.26 4.40 -3.09
N ARG A 71 5.59 4.27 -3.06
CA ARG A 71 6.30 3.13 -3.63
C ARG A 71 6.54 2.08 -2.54
N MET A 72 6.21 0.82 -2.83
CA MET A 72 6.41 -0.33 -1.96
C MET A 72 7.29 -1.35 -2.68
N ILE A 73 8.45 -1.67 -2.09
CA ILE A 73 9.43 -2.62 -2.63
C ILE A 73 9.44 -3.84 -1.71
N PHE A 74 8.98 -4.98 -2.24
CA PHE A 74 8.80 -6.23 -1.50
C PHE A 74 10.03 -7.13 -1.60
N ASP A 75 10.16 -8.08 -0.69
CA ASP A 75 11.25 -9.06 -0.73
C ASP A 75 11.03 -10.15 -1.79
N SER A 76 9.78 -10.34 -2.24
CA SER A 76 9.42 -11.36 -3.22
C SER A 76 8.30 -10.90 -4.16
N SER A 77 8.29 -11.46 -5.37
CA SER A 77 7.22 -11.19 -6.33
C SER A 77 5.87 -11.70 -5.86
N ALA A 78 5.84 -12.82 -5.14
CA ALA A 78 4.62 -13.38 -4.58
C ALA A 78 3.97 -12.44 -3.55
N ASP A 79 4.78 -11.80 -2.71
CA ASP A 79 4.28 -10.80 -1.76
C ASP A 79 3.74 -9.56 -2.50
N ALA A 80 4.46 -9.09 -3.52
CA ALA A 80 3.99 -7.99 -4.36
C ALA A 80 2.68 -8.34 -5.09
N ASP A 81 2.55 -9.53 -5.66
CA ASP A 81 1.33 -10.00 -6.36
C ASP A 81 0.13 -10.06 -5.41
N MET A 82 0.34 -10.59 -4.21
CA MET A 82 -0.72 -10.67 -3.19
C MET A 82 -1.22 -9.28 -2.80
N ILE A 83 -0.31 -8.33 -2.56
CA ILE A 83 -0.66 -6.97 -2.17
C ILE A 83 -1.32 -6.22 -3.32
N GLU A 84 -0.82 -6.39 -4.55
CA GLU A 84 -1.41 -5.79 -5.75
C GLU A 84 -2.86 -6.25 -5.96
N GLN A 85 -3.10 -7.56 -5.90
CA GLN A 85 -4.44 -8.13 -6.06
C GLN A 85 -5.40 -7.59 -5.00
N LYS A 86 -4.94 -7.48 -3.75
CA LYS A 86 -5.76 -6.97 -2.65
C LYS A 86 -6.08 -5.49 -2.82
N LEU A 87 -5.10 -4.65 -3.14
CA LEU A 87 -5.32 -3.22 -3.41
C LEU A 87 -6.28 -3.01 -4.59
N LYS A 88 -6.12 -3.76 -5.68
CA LYS A 88 -7.02 -3.68 -6.85
C LYS A 88 -8.44 -4.10 -6.53
N SER A 89 -8.61 -5.15 -5.73
CA SER A 89 -9.93 -5.59 -5.25
C SER A 89 -10.62 -4.48 -4.45
N GLU A 90 -9.93 -3.87 -3.48
CA GLU A 90 -10.51 -2.79 -2.68
C GLU A 90 -10.79 -1.52 -3.51
N LEU A 91 -9.92 -1.20 -4.48
CA LEU A 91 -10.15 -0.09 -5.43
C LEU A 91 -11.36 -0.32 -6.33
N SER A 92 -11.62 -1.56 -6.77
CA SER A 92 -12.82 -1.87 -7.55
C SER A 92 -14.11 -1.73 -6.72
N LYS A 93 -14.08 -2.14 -5.45
CA LYS A 93 -15.23 -2.03 -4.54
C LYS A 93 -15.57 -0.57 -4.23
N SER A 94 -14.55 0.30 -4.05
CA SER A 94 -14.77 1.72 -3.79
C SER A 94 -15.37 2.44 -5.01
N LYS A 95 -14.97 2.08 -6.23
CA LYS A 95 -15.57 2.60 -7.46
C LYS A 95 -17.02 2.15 -7.67
N GLY A 96 -17.34 0.90 -7.33
CA GLY A 96 -18.72 0.38 -7.43
C GLY A 96 -19.72 1.02 -6.47
N LYS A 97 -19.26 1.56 -5.33
CA LYS A 97 -20.12 2.26 -4.35
C LYS A 97 -20.51 3.69 -4.74
N ASN A 98 -19.83 4.31 -5.71
CA ASN A 98 -20.11 5.68 -6.16
C ASN A 98 -21.10 5.75 -7.35
N LEU A 99 -21.78 4.64 -7.68
CA LEU A 99 -22.77 4.54 -8.76
C LEU A 99 -24.19 4.22 -8.25
N GLY A 100 -24.47 4.47 -6.97
CA GLY A 100 -25.79 4.30 -6.36
C GLY A 100 -26.42 5.64 -6.00
#